data_AF-A0A957UXJ5-F1
#
_entry.id   AF-A0A957UXJ5-F1
#
_cell.length_a   1.000
_cell.length_b   1.000
_cell.length_c   1.000
_cell.angle_alpha   90.00
_cell.angle_beta   90.00
_cell.angle_gamma   90.00
#
_symmetry.space_group_name_H-M   'P 1'
#
loop_
_entity.id
_entity.type
_entity.pdbx_description
1 polymer ?
#
loop_
_entity_poly.entity_id
_entity_poly.type
_entity_poly.pdbx_seq_one_letter_code
_entity_poly.pdbx_strand_id
1 'polypeptide(L)'
;MSGASRTERLGSERVGKLLAEMSAQTTFSLLVYAIYSITDTYFLSVGVNSLAAAGASIISPVLIALGGVATIVGVGGASVVSRALGAEN
;
A
#
# COMPACT_ATOMS: atom_id res chain seq x y z
N MET A 1 17.28 -19.34 -13.85
CA MET A 1 17.96 -18.10 -14.28
C MET A 1 16.95 -17.14 -14.93
N SER A 2 15.97 -16.63 -14.19
CA SER A 2 14.99 -15.66 -14.74
C SER A 2 14.57 -14.69 -13.62
N GLY A 3 15.36 -13.64 -13.43
CA GLY A 3 15.09 -12.56 -12.48
C GLY A 3 15.55 -11.18 -12.98
N ALA A 4 16.32 -11.13 -14.07
CA ALA A 4 16.90 -9.89 -14.61
C ALA A 4 15.90 -8.98 -15.35
N SER A 5 14.73 -9.48 -15.79
CA SER A 5 13.92 -8.74 -16.78
C SER A 5 13.03 -7.62 -16.22
N ARG A 6 12.69 -7.60 -14.92
CA ARG A 6 11.78 -6.57 -14.37
C ARG A 6 12.53 -5.38 -13.80
N THR A 7 13.66 -5.60 -13.14
CA THR A 7 14.54 -4.55 -12.64
C THR A 7 15.25 -3.82 -13.77
N GLU A 8 15.67 -4.53 -14.83
CA GLU A 8 16.35 -3.92 -15.99
C GLU A 8 15.42 -3.00 -16.81
N ARG A 9 14.10 -3.27 -16.80
CA ARG A 9 13.10 -2.34 -17.36
C ARG A 9 13.01 -1.03 -16.59
N LEU A 10 13.27 -1.01 -15.28
CA LEU A 10 13.23 0.21 -14.47
C LEU A 10 14.36 1.18 -14.85
N GLY A 11 15.51 0.68 -15.32
CA GLY A 11 16.65 1.49 -15.75
C GLY A 11 16.68 1.83 -17.24
N SER A 12 16.09 0.99 -18.11
CA SER A 12 16.17 1.14 -19.58
C SER A 12 14.95 1.81 -20.23
N GLU A 13 13.76 1.76 -19.62
CA GLU A 13 12.55 2.39 -20.17
C GLU A 13 12.43 3.88 -19.82
N ARG A 14 11.64 4.62 -20.61
CA ARG A 14 11.40 6.04 -20.36
C ARG A 14 10.60 6.23 -19.06
N VAL A 15 11.11 7.09 -18.19
CA VAL A 15 10.50 7.44 -16.89
C VAL A 15 9.00 7.76 -17.01
N GLY A 16 8.57 8.52 -18.03
CA GLY A 16 7.16 8.88 -18.22
C GLY A 16 6.23 7.67 -18.42
N LYS A 17 6.67 6.62 -19.12
CA LYS A 17 5.86 5.41 -19.35
C LYS A 17 5.78 4.55 -18.10
N LEU A 18 6.91 4.37 -17.41
CA LEU A 18 6.99 3.68 -16.12
C LEU A 18 6.11 4.35 -15.07
N LEU A 19 6.19 5.68 -14.96
CA LEU A 19 5.35 6.45 -14.05
C LEU A 19 3.87 6.31 -14.39
N ALA A 20 3.47 6.38 -15.66
CA ALA A 20 2.07 6.22 -16.04
C ALA A 20 1.53 4.83 -15.68
N GLU A 21 2.29 3.76 -15.97
CA GLU A 21 1.90 2.37 -15.65
C GLU A 21 1.79 2.15 -14.14
N MET A 22 2.82 2.54 -13.37
CA MET A 22 2.85 2.38 -11.91
C MET A 22 1.82 3.26 -11.20
N SER A 23 1.61 4.50 -11.67
CA SER A 23 0.63 5.42 -11.09
C SER A 23 -0.79 4.96 -11.36
N ALA A 24 -1.08 4.44 -12.56
CA ALA A 24 -2.38 3.86 -12.87
C ALA A 24 -2.69 2.67 -11.95
N GLN A 25 -1.74 1.75 -11.77
CA GLN A 25 -1.90 0.62 -10.86
C GLN A 25 -2.06 1.06 -9.40
N THR A 26 -1.28 2.04 -8.95
CA THR A 26 -1.36 2.57 -7.58
C THR A 26 -2.69 3.26 -7.33
N THR A 27 -3.16 4.06 -8.28
CA THR A 27 -4.44 4.76 -8.20
C THR A 27 -5.60 3.77 -8.10
N PHE A 28 -5.58 2.70 -8.91
CA PHE A 28 -6.57 1.63 -8.81
C PHE A 28 -6.55 0.96 -7.43
N SER A 29 -5.37 0.69 -6.89
CA SER A 29 -5.22 0.09 -5.56
C SER A 29 -5.79 0.99 -4.45
N LEU A 30 -5.53 2.30 -4.53
CA LEU A 30 -6.09 3.29 -3.61
C LEU A 30 -7.62 3.41 -3.73
N LEU A 31 -8.16 3.30 -4.95
CA LEU A 31 -9.60 3.31 -5.19
C LEU A 31 -10.28 2.12 -4.50
N VAL A 32 -9.74 0.91 -4.67
CA VAL A 32 -10.27 -0.30 -4.02
C VAL A 32 -10.17 -0.18 -2.49
N TYR A 33 -9.06 0.34 -1.98
CA TYR A 33 -8.90 0.60 -0.55
C TYR A 33 -9.93 1.60 -0.01
N ALA A 34 -10.22 2.66 -0.75
CA ALA A 34 -11.24 3.64 -0.36
C ALA A 34 -12.65 3.01 -0.31
N ILE A 35 -13.00 2.16 -1.27
CA ILE A 35 -14.26 1.40 -1.26
C ILE A 35 -14.33 0.51 -0.01
N TYR A 36 -13.25 -0.23 0.27
CA TYR A 36 -13.15 -1.04 1.49
C TYR A 36 -13.39 -0.20 2.75
N SER A 37 -12.73 0.96 2.89
CA SER A 37 -12.87 1.82 4.06
C SER A 37 -14.29 2.36 4.25
N ILE A 38 -14.98 2.70 3.16
CA ILE A 38 -16.38 3.13 3.19
C ILE A 38 -17.29 1.99 3.61
N THR A 39 -17.10 0.79 3.02
CA THR A 39 -17.87 -0.40 3.37
C THR A 39 -17.66 -0.80 4.83
N ASP A 40 -16.42 -0.86 5.29
CA ASP A 40 -16.05 -1.15 6.69
C ASP A 40 -16.74 -0.17 7.65
N THR A 41 -16.61 1.14 7.40
CA THR A 41 -17.26 2.17 8.21
C THR A 41 -18.78 2.04 8.20
N TYR A 42 -19.40 1.77 7.05
CA TYR A 42 -20.85 1.63 6.92
C TYR A 42 -21.37 0.43 7.74
N PHE A 43 -20.75 -0.74 7.61
CA PHE A 43 -21.14 -1.91 8.37
C PHE A 43 -20.86 -1.75 9.87
N LEU A 44 -19.73 -1.14 10.25
CA LEU A 44 -19.40 -0.87 11.64
C LEU A 44 -20.34 0.16 12.29
N SER A 45 -20.76 1.20 11.56
CA SER A 45 -21.57 2.30 12.10
C SER A 45 -23.08 2.06 12.07
N VAL A 46 -23.59 1.47 10.98
CA VAL A 46 -25.04 1.33 10.76
C VAL A 46 -25.50 -0.13 10.84
N GLY A 47 -24.64 -1.08 10.47
CA GLY A 47 -25.04 -2.47 10.23
C GLY A 47 -25.15 -3.38 11.45
N VAL A 48 -24.43 -3.11 12.55
CA VAL A 48 -24.32 -4.05 13.68
C VAL A 48 -25.00 -3.52 14.96
N ASN A 49 -24.38 -2.56 15.66
CA ASN A 49 -24.93 -1.81 16.80
C ASN A 49 -23.85 -0.81 17.31
N SER A 50 -24.21 0.18 18.14
CA SER A 50 -23.21 1.11 18.72
C SER A 50 -22.13 0.39 19.54
N LEU A 51 -22.46 -0.77 20.12
CA LEU A 51 -21.53 -1.61 20.89
C LEU A 51 -20.40 -2.17 20.01
N ALA A 52 -20.68 -2.50 18.74
CA ALA A 52 -19.67 -3.00 17.80
C ALA A 52 -18.71 -1.89 17.36
N ALA A 53 -19.24 -0.68 17.09
CA ALA A 53 -18.41 0.50 16.81
C ALA A 53 -17.50 0.86 18.01
N ALA A 54 -18.01 0.73 19.24
CA ALA A 54 -17.22 0.92 20.46
C ALA A 54 -16.11 -0.13 20.59
N GLY A 55 -16.39 -1.41 20.32
CA GLY A 55 -15.38 -2.47 20.31
C GLY A 55 -14.29 -2.25 19.24
N ALA A 56 -14.68 -1.84 18.03
CA ALA A 56 -13.75 -1.52 16.95
C ALA A 56 -12.81 -0.34 17.32
N SER A 57 -13.35 0.67 18.01
CA SER A 57 -12.57 1.82 18.48
C SER A 57 -11.52 1.41 19.52
N ILE A 58 -11.84 0.46 20.41
CA ILE A 58 -10.89 -0.05 21.43
C ILE A 58 -9.73 -0.81 20.79
N ILE A 59 -9.99 -1.60 19.74
CA ILE A 59 -8.94 -2.38 19.06
C ILE A 59 -8.17 -1.58 18.01
N SER A 60 -8.72 -0.46 17.54
CA SER A 60 -8.12 0.41 16.53
C SER A 60 -6.66 0.82 16.81
N PRO A 61 -6.20 1.12 18.06
CA PRO A 61 -4.81 1.48 18.30
C PRO A 61 -3.85 0.32 18.01
N VAL A 62 -4.27 -0.92 18.27
CA VAL A 62 -3.48 -2.12 17.96
C VAL A 62 -3.37 -2.31 16.45
N LEU A 63 -4.48 -2.12 15.73
CA LEU A 63 -4.49 -2.21 14.26
C LEU A 63 -3.63 -1.12 13.61
N ILE A 64 -3.68 0.11 14.14
CA ILE A 64 -2.84 1.22 13.68
C ILE A 64 -1.36 0.92 13.95
N ALA A 65 -1.02 0.38 15.12
CA ALA A 65 0.35 -0.01 15.44
C ALA A 65 0.88 -1.10 14.49
N LEU A 66 0.08 -2.14 14.23
CA LEU A 66 0.42 -3.19 13.26
C LEU A 66 0.58 -2.64 11.84
N GLY A 67 -0.34 -1.77 11.41
CA GLY A 67 -0.27 -1.08 10.13
C GLY A 67 0.99 -0.23 10.00
N GLY A 68 1.35 0.50 11.07
CA GLY A 68 2.57 1.31 11.14
C GLY A 68 3.83 0.46 10.96
N VAL A 69 3.93 -0.68 11.65
CA VAL A 69 5.05 -1.61 11.48
C VAL A 69 5.11 -2.15 10.04
N ALA A 70 3.96 -2.55 9.48
CA ALA A 70 3.89 -3.03 8.10
C ALA A 70 4.33 -1.96 7.09
N THR A 71 3.93 -0.70 7.28
CA THR A 71 4.36 0.41 6.42
C THR A 71 5.85 0.71 6.56
N ILE A 72 6.40 0.71 7.78
CA ILE A 72 7.84 0.92 8.02
C ILE A 72 8.64 -0.14 7.27
N VAL A 73 8.28 -1.42 7.39
CA VAL A 73 9.01 -2.50 6.73
C VAL A 73 8.79 -2.46 5.21
N GLY A 74 7.57 -2.25 4.75
CA GLY A 74 7.24 -2.24 3.32
C GLY A 74 7.85 -1.06 2.57
N VAL A 75 7.52 0.17 3.00
CA VAL A 75 8.02 1.40 2.35
C VAL A 75 9.50 1.61 2.65
N GLY A 76 9.95 1.34 3.87
CA GLY A 76 11.36 1.43 4.23
C GLY A 76 12.23 0.43 3.46
N GLY A 77 11.76 -0.82 3.33
CA GLY A 77 12.41 -1.84 2.51
C GLY A 77 12.46 -1.46 1.03
N ALA A 78 11.33 -0.99 0.47
CA ALA A 78 11.28 -0.50 -0.91
C ALA A 78 12.26 0.69 -1.13
N SER A 79 12.42 1.55 -0.13
CA SER A 79 13.37 2.67 -0.17
C SER A 79 14.83 2.20 -0.20
N VAL A 80 15.20 1.18 0.60
CA VAL A 80 16.54 0.58 0.56
C VAL A 80 16.81 -0.05 -0.81
N VAL A 81 15.87 -0.83 -1.33
CA VAL A 81 15.99 -1.47 -2.65
C VAL A 81 16.10 -0.41 -3.76
N SER A 82 15.31 0.66 -3.70
CA SER A 82 15.40 1.77 -4.67
C SER A 82 16.77 2.43 -4.67
N ARG A 83 17.37 2.66 -3.49
CA ARG A 83 18.75 3.20 -3.40
C ARG A 83 19.80 2.22 -3.92
N ALA A 84 19.67 0.93 -3.63
CA ALA A 84 20.59 -0.09 -4.10
C ALA A 84 20.57 -0.21 -5.64
N LEU A 85 19.38 -0.27 -6.25
CA LEU A 85 19.22 -0.30 -7.71
C LEU A 85 19.73 0.99 -8.38
N GLY A 86 19.59 2.14 -7.72
CA GLY A 86 20.09 3.42 -8.22
C GLY A 86 21.60 3.63 -8.03
N ALA A 87 22.26 2.88 -7.14
CA ALA A 87 23.70 2.98 -6.90
C ALA A 87 24.54 2.30 -8.00
N GLU A 88 23.92 1.42 -8.79
CA GLU A 88 24.53 0.74 -9.94
C GLU A 88 24.34 1.49 -11.28
N ASN A 89 23.90 2.76 -11.24
CA ASN A 89 23.77 3.64 -12.41
C ASN A 89 24.72 4.84 -12.33
#